data_AF-A0A4P7CS45-F1
#
_entry.id   AF-A0A4P7CS45-F1
#
_cell.length_a   1.000
_cell.length_b   1.000
_cell.length_c   1.000
_cell.angle_alpha   90.00
_cell.angle_beta   90.00
_cell.angle_gamma   90.00
#
_symmetry.space_group_name_H-M   'P 1'
#
loop_
_entity.id
_entity.type
_entity.pdbx_description
1 polymer ?
#
loop_
_entity_poly.entity_id
_entity_poly.type
_entity_poly.pdbx_seq_one_letter_code
_entity_poly.pdbx_strand_id
1 'polypeptide(L)'
;MSTYMARLQQAFGAYREARLSLVQDISLAKSMSLPPNSSSYEKWNVADATAAQREADFSILAKLRGTYEDVLACHTAADAKELQPYLFALTNLEIADNLLFQARGELLTKCNSSVAVYMPYLHASDHAVAMARKDISGTIKAEFPSDYVAEMPDEFANMREIQKVCN
;
A
#
# COMPACT_ATOMS: atom_id res chain seq x y z
N MET A 1 -3.11 -8.05 -19.36
CA MET A 1 -2.94 -8.93 -18.18
C MET A 1 -1.50 -9.10 -17.70
N SER A 2 -0.53 -9.46 -18.55
CA SER A 2 0.88 -9.68 -18.14
C SER A 2 1.49 -8.48 -17.39
N THR A 3 1.16 -7.26 -17.79
CA THR A 3 1.59 -6.01 -17.14
C THR A 3 1.05 -5.87 -15.72
N TYR A 4 -0.21 -6.25 -15.46
CA TYR A 4 -0.82 -6.19 -14.13
C TYR A 4 -0.24 -7.25 -13.20
N MET A 5 -0.02 -8.46 -13.71
CA MET A 5 0.63 -9.53 -12.94
C MET A 5 2.07 -9.15 -12.54
N ALA A 6 2.86 -8.62 -13.48
CA ALA A 6 4.22 -8.16 -13.21
C ALA A 6 4.24 -7.02 -12.18
N ARG A 7 3.33 -6.05 -12.32
CA ARG A 7 3.16 -4.96 -11.36
C ARG A 7 2.84 -5.47 -9.95
N LEU A 8 1.92 -6.42 -9.81
CA LEU A 8 1.58 -6.99 -8.51
C LEU A 8 2.75 -7.74 -7.88
N GLN A 9 3.52 -8.51 -8.67
CA GLN A 9 4.73 -9.17 -8.17
C GLN A 9 5.76 -8.17 -7.63
N GLN A 10 5.97 -7.06 -8.36
CA GLN A 10 6.82 -5.96 -7.90
C GLN A 10 6.25 -5.31 -6.63
N ALA A 11 4.95 -5.05 -6.58
CA ALA A 11 4.29 -4.44 -5.44
C ALA A 11 4.40 -5.32 -4.17
N PHE A 12 4.26 -6.64 -4.29
CA PHE A 12 4.49 -7.57 -3.17
C PHE A 12 5.93 -7.54 -2.66
N GLY A 13 6.91 -7.39 -3.56
CA GLY A 13 8.31 -7.22 -3.19
C GLY A 13 8.52 -5.89 -2.45
N ALA A 14 8.05 -4.79 -3.03
CA ALA A 14 8.16 -3.45 -2.45
C ALA A 14 7.46 -3.35 -1.09
N TYR A 15 6.30 -3.98 -0.92
CA TYR A 15 5.62 -4.08 0.37
C TYR A 15 6.53 -4.68 1.45
N ARG A 16 7.19 -5.80 1.14
CA ARG A 16 8.07 -6.48 2.09
C ARG A 16 9.23 -5.57 2.51
N GLU A 17 9.80 -4.83 1.56
CA GLU A 17 10.89 -3.88 1.84
C GLU A 17 10.39 -2.72 2.70
N ALA A 18 9.27 -2.09 2.35
CA ALA A 18 8.65 -1.00 3.12
C ALA A 18 8.33 -1.44 4.55
N ARG A 19 7.74 -2.63 4.70
CA ARG A 19 7.37 -3.23 5.99
C ARG A 19 8.58 -3.49 6.89
N LEU A 20 9.69 -3.95 6.32
CA LEU A 20 10.94 -4.20 7.05
C LEU A 20 11.64 -2.89 7.43
N SER A 21 11.74 -1.94 6.49
CA SER A 21 12.34 -0.64 6.73
C SER A 21 11.60 0.15 7.81
N LEU A 22 10.26 0.10 7.83
CA LEU A 22 9.47 0.74 8.89
C LEU A 22 9.74 0.11 10.27
N VAL A 23 9.88 -1.21 10.38
CA VAL A 23 10.24 -1.86 11.67
C VAL A 23 11.62 -1.42 12.14
N GLN A 24 12.57 -1.29 11.21
CA GLN A 24 13.91 -0.80 11.54
C GLN A 24 13.86 0.66 12.01
N ASP A 25 13.12 1.52 11.34
CA ASP A 25 12.89 2.91 11.76
C ASP A 25 12.27 2.98 13.16
N ILE A 26 11.18 2.23 13.40
CA ILE A 26 10.57 2.11 14.73
C ILE A 26 11.62 1.71 15.78
N SER A 27 12.47 0.71 15.50
CA SER A 27 13.48 0.26 16.47
C SER A 27 14.48 1.34 16.87
N LEU A 28 14.69 2.34 16.01
CA LEU A 28 15.62 3.45 16.19
C LEU A 28 14.95 4.75 16.67
N ALA A 29 13.62 4.80 16.75
CA ALA A 29 12.82 5.99 17.03
C ALA A 29 13.18 6.76 18.31
N LYS A 30 13.71 6.07 19.34
CA LYS A 30 14.23 6.72 20.56
C LYS A 30 15.35 7.73 20.26
N SER A 31 16.02 7.58 19.13
CA SER A 31 17.11 8.46 18.71
C SER A 31 16.62 9.77 18.09
N MET A 32 15.33 9.89 17.79
CA MET A 32 14.70 11.12 17.29
C MET A 32 14.87 12.31 18.25
N SER A 33 14.89 12.04 19.56
CA SER A 33 15.03 13.07 20.59
C SER A 33 16.49 13.39 20.93
N LEU A 34 17.46 12.77 20.25
CA LEU A 34 18.88 13.02 20.49
C LEU A 34 19.37 14.21 19.65
N PRO A 35 20.50 14.84 20.03
CA PRO A 35 21.08 15.93 19.26
C PRO A 35 21.33 15.52 17.79
N PRO A 36 21.07 16.39 16.80
CA PRO A 36 21.26 16.07 15.38
C PRO A 36 22.69 15.70 14.97
N ASN A 37 23.68 16.12 15.75
CA ASN A 37 25.09 15.78 15.56
C ASN A 37 25.50 14.45 16.23
N SER A 38 24.56 13.74 16.87
CA SER A 38 24.84 12.44 17.49
C SER A 38 24.76 11.31 16.47
N SER A 39 25.63 10.31 16.62
CA SER A 39 25.64 9.13 15.74
C SER A 39 24.34 8.32 15.79
N SER A 40 23.63 8.33 16.92
CA SER A 40 22.33 7.68 17.06
C SER A 40 21.24 8.40 16.29
N TYR A 41 21.21 9.75 16.33
CA TYR A 41 20.29 10.53 15.51
C TYR A 41 20.56 10.30 14.02
N GLU A 42 21.83 10.33 13.60
CA GLU A 42 22.21 10.09 12.20
C GLU A 42 21.73 8.72 11.70
N LYS A 43 21.91 7.67 12.51
CA LYS A 43 21.41 6.32 12.19
C LYS A 43 19.89 6.28 12.04
N TRP A 44 19.15 6.95 12.94
CA TRP A 44 17.70 7.04 12.81
C TRP A 44 17.29 7.82 11.55
N ASN A 45 17.92 8.97 11.29
CA ASN A 45 17.60 9.80 10.13
C ASN A 45 17.82 9.06 8.80
N VAL A 46 18.86 8.23 8.70
CA VAL A 46 19.07 7.34 7.55
C VAL A 46 17.98 6.26 7.46
N ALA A 47 17.55 5.71 8.60
CA ALA A 47 16.49 4.70 8.64
C ALA A 47 15.12 5.27 8.24
N ASP A 48 14.75 6.45 8.75
CA ASP A 48 13.52 7.16 8.34
C ASP A 48 13.55 7.48 6.84
N ALA A 49 14.65 8.05 6.33
CA ALA A 49 14.78 8.32 4.89
C ALA A 49 14.65 7.04 4.04
N THR A 50 15.20 5.92 4.52
CA THR A 50 15.05 4.62 3.86
C THR A 50 13.62 4.13 3.91
N ALA A 51 12.96 4.20 5.08
CA ALA A 51 11.56 3.81 5.24
C ALA A 51 10.64 4.64 4.33
N ALA A 52 10.84 5.96 4.28
CA ALA A 52 10.13 6.88 3.40
C ALA A 52 10.26 6.49 1.92
N GLN A 53 11.48 6.17 1.49
CA GLN A 53 11.74 5.79 0.10
C GLN A 53 11.05 4.47 -0.25
N ARG A 54 11.14 3.46 0.62
CA ARG A 54 10.52 2.15 0.36
C ARG A 54 9.01 2.20 0.37
N GLU A 55 8.44 3.02 1.25
CA GLU A 55 7.02 3.32 1.26
C GLU A 55 6.59 4.01 -0.05
N ALA A 56 7.33 5.03 -0.51
CA ALA A 56 7.04 5.70 -1.77
C ALA A 56 7.11 4.74 -2.98
N ASP A 57 8.13 3.88 -3.03
CA ASP A 57 8.29 2.85 -4.08
C ASP A 57 7.09 1.89 -4.08
N PHE A 58 6.63 1.46 -2.89
CA PHE A 58 5.45 0.62 -2.76
C PHE A 58 4.17 1.36 -3.18
N SER A 59 3.98 2.61 -2.75
CA SER A 59 2.81 3.43 -3.08
C SER A 59 2.64 3.60 -4.59
N ILE A 60 3.73 3.85 -5.32
CA ILE A 60 3.72 3.95 -6.79
C ILE A 60 3.20 2.66 -7.43
N LEU A 61 3.58 1.51 -6.89
CA LEU A 61 3.20 0.20 -7.40
C LEU A 61 1.79 -0.22 -6.96
N ALA A 62 1.35 0.15 -5.75
CA ALA A 62 0.05 -0.21 -5.19
C ALA A 62 -1.12 0.61 -5.76
N LYS A 63 -0.94 1.93 -5.94
CA LYS A 63 -2.02 2.86 -6.29
C LYS A 63 -2.72 2.56 -7.61
N LEU A 64 -4.04 2.42 -7.60
CA LEU A 64 -4.81 2.46 -8.84
C LEU A 64 -4.76 3.87 -9.42
N ARG A 65 -4.30 4.00 -10.67
CA ARG A 65 -4.32 5.27 -11.39
C ARG A 65 -5.63 5.34 -12.18
N GLY A 66 -6.59 6.11 -11.69
CA GLY A 66 -7.94 6.24 -12.27
C GLY A 66 -9.01 5.42 -11.55
N THR A 67 -10.26 5.50 -12.01
CA THR A 67 -11.34 4.69 -11.44
C THR A 67 -11.33 3.27 -12.00
N TYR A 68 -11.89 2.32 -11.25
CA TYR A 68 -12.11 0.95 -11.75
C TYR A 68 -12.88 0.92 -13.06
N GLU A 69 -13.91 1.76 -13.15
CA GLU A 69 -14.76 1.87 -14.33
C GLU A 69 -13.97 2.38 -15.54
N ASP A 70 -13.08 3.35 -15.35
CA ASP A 70 -12.22 3.86 -16.43
C ASP A 70 -11.27 2.80 -16.96
N VAL A 71 -10.67 2.00 -16.06
CA VAL A 71 -9.77 0.90 -16.47
C VAL A 71 -10.57 -0.15 -17.25
N LEU A 72 -11.74 -0.55 -16.75
CA LEU A 72 -12.57 -1.58 -17.40
C LEU A 72 -13.18 -1.09 -18.73
N ALA A 73 -13.45 0.21 -18.87
CA ALA A 73 -14.01 0.79 -20.10
C ALA A 73 -13.07 0.72 -21.31
N CYS A 74 -11.74 0.63 -21.11
CA CYS A 74 -10.78 0.43 -22.20
C CYS A 74 -10.66 -1.06 -22.61
N HIS A 75 -11.42 -1.99 -22.01
CA HIS A 75 -11.30 -3.43 -22.22
C HIS A 75 -12.60 -4.08 -22.73
N THR A 76 -12.49 -5.21 -23.45
CA THR A 76 -13.69 -6.00 -23.82
C THR A 76 -14.31 -6.63 -22.58
N ALA A 77 -15.58 -7.03 -22.65
CA ALA A 77 -16.24 -7.70 -21.52
C ALA A 77 -15.53 -9.01 -21.09
N ALA A 78 -14.89 -9.72 -22.02
CA ALA A 78 -14.08 -10.90 -21.73
C ALA A 78 -12.80 -10.52 -20.97
N ASP A 79 -12.06 -9.52 -21.47
CA ASP A 79 -10.82 -9.03 -20.83
C ASP A 79 -11.09 -8.44 -19.44
N ALA A 80 -12.21 -7.72 -19.28
CA ALA A 80 -12.66 -7.15 -18.01
C ALA A 80 -12.80 -8.21 -16.93
N LYS A 81 -13.39 -9.37 -17.27
CA LYS A 81 -13.56 -10.50 -16.34
C LYS A 81 -12.21 -11.10 -15.92
N GLU A 82 -11.24 -11.15 -16.83
CA GLU A 82 -9.91 -11.66 -16.54
C GLU A 82 -9.04 -10.66 -15.75
N LEU A 83 -9.34 -9.36 -15.85
CA LEU A 83 -8.63 -8.30 -15.14
C LEU A 83 -9.13 -8.07 -13.71
N GLN A 84 -10.40 -8.37 -13.42
CA GLN A 84 -11.01 -8.15 -12.10
C GLN A 84 -10.17 -8.65 -10.90
N PRO A 85 -9.58 -9.87 -10.91
CA PRO A 85 -8.77 -10.33 -9.79
C PRO A 85 -7.53 -9.47 -9.52
N TYR A 86 -6.90 -8.95 -10.58
CA TYR A 86 -5.71 -8.09 -10.46
C TYR A 86 -6.08 -6.71 -9.92
N LEU A 87 -7.24 -6.23 -10.33
CA LEU A 87 -7.85 -4.99 -9.91
C LEU A 87 -8.16 -5.03 -8.40
N PHE A 88 -8.88 -6.05 -7.91
CA PHE A 88 -9.10 -6.26 -6.48
C PHE A 88 -7.80 -6.36 -5.67
N ALA A 89 -6.81 -7.08 -6.20
CA ALA A 89 -5.51 -7.20 -5.56
C ALA A 89 -4.81 -5.84 -5.40
N LEU A 90 -4.92 -4.93 -6.38
CA LEU A 90 -4.37 -3.58 -6.26
C LEU A 90 -5.07 -2.74 -5.20
N THR A 91 -6.40 -2.82 -5.05
CA THR A 91 -7.08 -2.14 -3.93
C THR A 91 -6.62 -2.65 -2.58
N ASN A 92 -6.49 -3.97 -2.43
CA ASN A 92 -5.97 -4.54 -1.19
C ASN A 92 -4.52 -4.08 -0.90
N LEU A 93 -3.70 -3.90 -1.93
CA LEU A 93 -2.35 -3.32 -1.77
C LEU A 93 -2.37 -1.83 -1.44
N GLU A 94 -3.31 -1.06 -1.98
CA GLU A 94 -3.50 0.35 -1.63
C GLU A 94 -3.95 0.53 -0.17
N ILE A 95 -4.81 -0.38 0.32
CA ILE A 95 -5.16 -0.44 1.75
C ILE A 95 -3.90 -0.71 2.60
N ALA A 96 -3.06 -1.65 2.19
CA ALA A 96 -1.80 -1.93 2.88
C ALA A 96 -0.87 -0.71 2.90
N ASP A 97 -0.76 0.02 1.78
CA ASP A 97 0.03 1.26 1.67
C ASP A 97 -0.44 2.32 2.66
N ASN A 98 -1.75 2.59 2.69
CA ASN A 98 -2.34 3.55 3.61
C ASN A 98 -2.09 3.20 5.09
N LEU A 99 -2.10 1.90 5.43
CA LEU A 99 -1.82 1.44 6.79
C LEU A 99 -0.34 1.61 7.17
N LEU A 100 0.59 1.36 6.24
CA LEU A 100 2.01 1.66 6.46
C LEU A 100 2.27 3.16 6.61
N PHE A 101 1.63 3.98 5.77
CA PHE A 101 1.69 5.45 5.85
C PHE A 101 1.18 5.95 7.20
N GLN A 102 0.03 5.45 7.67
CA GLN A 102 -0.51 5.80 8.99
C GLN A 102 0.44 5.39 10.12
N ALA A 103 1.00 4.18 10.08
CA ALA A 103 1.95 3.72 11.09
C ALA A 103 3.21 4.59 11.15
N ARG A 104 3.74 5.02 10.01
CA ARG A 104 4.89 5.94 9.96
C ARG A 104 4.54 7.35 10.41
N GLY A 105 3.37 7.87 10.04
CA GLY A 105 2.86 9.14 10.55
C GLY A 105 2.71 9.14 12.08
N GLU A 106 2.18 8.06 12.64
CA GLU A 106 2.12 7.86 14.09
C GLU A 106 3.51 7.79 14.72
N LEU A 107 4.46 7.11 14.08
CA LEU A 107 5.84 7.00 14.55
C LEU A 107 6.50 8.37 14.67
N LEU A 108 6.41 9.18 13.61
CA LEU A 108 6.98 10.52 13.56
C LEU A 108 6.35 11.46 14.59
N THR A 109 5.10 11.19 14.98
CA THR A 109 4.38 12.00 15.98
C THR A 109 4.65 11.54 17.41
N LYS A 110 4.71 10.22 17.66
CA LYS A 110 4.81 9.64 19.01
C LYS A 110 6.26 9.34 19.44
N CYS A 111 7.20 9.26 18.50
CA CYS A 111 8.60 8.91 18.73
C CYS A 111 8.79 7.61 19.54
N ASN A 112 7.84 6.68 19.46
CA ASN A 112 7.83 5.49 20.29
C ASN A 112 8.57 4.35 19.58
N SER A 113 9.60 3.78 20.21
CA SER A 113 10.38 2.70 19.61
C SER A 113 9.84 1.28 19.83
N SER A 114 8.66 1.17 20.43
CA SER A 114 8.01 -0.12 20.67
C SER A 114 7.19 -0.52 19.44
N VAL A 115 7.61 -1.57 18.75
CA VAL A 115 6.89 -2.14 17.61
C VAL A 115 5.44 -2.51 17.99
N ALA A 116 5.20 -2.93 19.24
CA ALA A 116 3.88 -3.29 19.75
C ALA A 116 2.82 -2.19 19.56
N VAL A 117 3.21 -0.92 19.61
CA VAL A 117 2.31 0.23 19.43
C VAL A 117 1.75 0.27 18.00
N TYR A 118 2.56 -0.15 17.02
CA TYR A 118 2.22 -0.09 15.59
C TYR A 118 1.72 -1.42 15.05
N MET A 119 1.81 -2.51 15.82
CA MET A 119 1.37 -3.84 15.39
C MET A 119 -0.06 -3.90 14.84
N PRO A 120 -1.06 -3.13 15.33
CA PRO A 120 -2.38 -3.12 14.70
C PRO A 120 -2.34 -2.73 13.22
N TYR A 121 -1.63 -1.65 12.87
CA TYR A 121 -1.45 -1.22 11.48
C TYR A 121 -0.68 -2.25 10.67
N LEU A 122 0.41 -2.76 11.24
CA LEU A 122 1.28 -3.72 10.57
C LEU A 122 0.55 -5.04 10.28
N HIS A 123 -0.27 -5.54 11.20
CA HIS A 123 -1.09 -6.74 11.00
C HIS A 123 -2.23 -6.52 10.02
N ALA A 124 -2.93 -5.38 10.10
CA ALA A 124 -3.98 -5.05 9.14
C ALA A 124 -3.41 -4.95 7.72
N SER A 125 -2.22 -4.36 7.60
CA SER A 125 -1.48 -4.27 6.34
C SER A 125 -1.07 -5.66 5.81
N ASP A 126 -0.50 -6.51 6.68
CA ASP A 126 -0.15 -7.90 6.32
C ASP A 126 -1.39 -8.70 5.87
N HIS A 127 -2.54 -8.47 6.51
CA HIS A 127 -3.82 -9.08 6.13
C HIS A 127 -4.30 -8.60 4.75
N ALA A 128 -4.23 -7.30 4.46
CA ALA A 128 -4.60 -6.76 3.15
C ALA A 128 -3.72 -7.34 2.03
N VAL A 129 -2.40 -7.46 2.26
CA VAL A 129 -1.49 -8.14 1.32
C VAL A 129 -1.85 -9.63 1.15
N ALA A 130 -2.25 -10.32 2.21
CA ALA A 130 -2.71 -11.70 2.11
C ALA A 130 -4.00 -11.82 1.28
N MET A 131 -4.92 -10.86 1.40
CA MET A 131 -6.14 -10.80 0.57
C MET A 131 -5.80 -10.56 -0.90
N ALA A 132 -4.89 -9.62 -1.20
CA ALA A 132 -4.41 -9.38 -2.57
C ALA A 132 -3.81 -10.63 -3.23
N ARG A 133 -3.08 -11.45 -2.46
CA ARG A 133 -2.54 -12.74 -2.94
C ARG A 133 -3.65 -13.75 -3.22
N LYS A 134 -4.71 -13.76 -2.40
CA LYS A 134 -5.86 -14.64 -2.60
C LYS A 134 -6.66 -14.26 -3.85
N ASP A 135 -6.85 -12.97 -4.09
CA ASP A 135 -7.58 -12.46 -5.27
C ASP A 135 -6.95 -12.99 -6.56
N ILE A 136 -5.64 -12.81 -6.76
CA ILE A 136 -4.95 -13.27 -7.97
C ILE A 136 -4.83 -14.79 -8.10
N SER A 137 -4.92 -15.54 -6.99
CA SER A 137 -4.89 -17.00 -7.02
C SER A 137 -6.23 -17.62 -7.44
N GLY A 138 -7.29 -16.82 -7.59
CA GLY A 138 -8.64 -17.30 -7.90
C GLY A 138 -9.31 -18.06 -6.73
N THR A 139 -8.72 -18.02 -5.53
CA THR A 139 -9.25 -18.71 -4.35
C THR A 139 -10.46 -17.98 -3.76
N ILE A 140 -10.62 -16.69 -4.05
CA ILE A 140 -11.81 -15.91 -3.71
C ILE A 140 -12.72 -15.88 -4.95
N LYS A 141 -13.92 -16.45 -4.81
CA LYS A 141 -15.03 -16.21 -5.76
C LYS A 141 -15.55 -14.79 -5.53
N ALA A 142 -14.79 -13.79 -5.95
CA ALA A 142 -15.25 -12.40 -5.93
C ALA A 142 -16.23 -12.22 -7.09
N GLU A 143 -17.51 -12.52 -6.84
CA GLU A 143 -18.56 -11.87 -7.63
C GLU A 143 -18.48 -10.38 -7.30
N PHE A 144 -18.24 -9.56 -8.32
CA PHE A 144 -18.33 -8.12 -8.17
C PHE A 144 -19.71 -7.81 -7.59
N PRO A 145 -19.84 -7.20 -6.40
CA PRO A 145 -21.14 -6.73 -5.98
C PRO A 145 -21.49 -5.58 -6.92
N SER A 146 -22.29 -5.87 -7.95
CA SER A 146 -22.79 -4.89 -8.91
C SER A 146 -23.51 -3.71 -8.25
N ASP A 147 -23.85 -3.86 -6.97
CA ASP A 147 -24.68 -2.94 -6.21
C ASP A 147 -23.89 -2.11 -5.17
N TYR A 148 -22.56 -2.34 -5.01
CA TYR A 148 -21.70 -1.60 -4.05
C TYR A 148 -20.73 -0.60 -4.71
N VAL A 149 -20.92 -0.26 -5.98
CA VAL A 149 -20.28 0.93 -6.57
C VAL A 149 -20.80 2.23 -5.91
N ALA A 150 -21.90 2.16 -5.17
CA ALA A 150 -22.48 3.26 -4.41
C ALA A 150 -22.34 3.03 -2.90
N GLU A 151 -21.11 3.10 -2.37
CA GLU A 151 -20.77 3.66 -1.06
C GLU A 151 -19.25 3.52 -0.88
N MET A 152 -18.53 4.39 -1.59
CA MET A 152 -17.15 4.68 -1.22
C MET A 152 -17.13 5.10 0.25
N PRO A 153 -16.17 4.62 1.07
CA PRO A 153 -15.78 5.39 2.24
C PRO A 153 -15.37 6.76 1.70
N ASP A 154 -16.07 7.82 2.12
CA ASP A 154 -15.88 9.21 1.70
C ASP A 154 -14.41 9.69 1.76
N GLU A 155 -13.57 8.99 2.54
CA GLU A 155 -12.14 9.23 2.66
C GLU A 155 -11.34 8.93 1.37
N PHE A 156 -11.86 8.11 0.44
CA PHE A 156 -11.26 7.87 -0.88
C PHE A 156 -11.79 8.80 -1.99
N ALA A 157 -12.85 9.57 -1.73
CA ALA A 157 -13.46 10.45 -2.73
C ALA A 157 -12.56 11.66 -3.10
N ASN A 158 -11.60 12.03 -2.23
CA ASN A 158 -10.78 13.22 -2.39
C ASN A 158 -9.49 13.04 -3.24
N MET A 159 -9.25 11.89 -3.87
CA MET A 159 -8.10 11.72 -4.78
C MET A 159 -8.45 11.79 -6.28
N ARG A 160 -9.64 12.30 -6.62
CA ARG A 160 -10.17 12.29 -7.99
C ARG A 160 -9.81 13.54 -8.80
N GLU A 161 -8.57 13.62 -9.27
CA GLU A 161 -8.26 14.31 -10.54
C GLU A 161 -7.05 13.66 -11.21
N ILE A 162 -7.25 12.65 -12.06
CA ILE A 162 -6.20 12.19 -12.99
C ILE A 162 -6.80 11.75 -14.33
N GLN A 163 -6.12 12.15 -15.41
CA GLN A 163 -6.46 11.95 -16.82
C GLN A 163 -6.76 10.49 -17.22
N LYS A 164 -7.72 10.34 -18.13
CA LYS A 164 -7.93 9.13 -18.93
C LYS A 164 -6.64 8.76 -19.66
N VAL A 165 -6.05 7.63 -19.29
CA VAL A 165 -4.99 6.98 -20.07
C VAL A 165 -5.53 5.62 -20.49
N CYS A 166 -6.15 5.55 -21.67
CA CYS A 166 -6.16 4.28 -22.39
C CYS A 166 -4.80 4.19 -23.09
N ASN A 167 -4.02 3.15 -22.75
CA ASN A 167 -2.82 2.79 -23.51
C ASN A 167 -3.23 2.02 -24.77
#